data_AF-A0A9C7PPK4-F1
#
_entry.id   AF-A0A9C7PPK4-F1
#
_cell.length_a   1.000
_cell.length_b   1.000
_cell.length_c   1.000
_cell.angle_alpha   90.00
_cell.angle_beta   90.00
_cell.angle_gamma   90.00
#
_symmetry.space_group_name_H-M   'P 1'
#
loop_
_entity.id
_entity.type
_entity.pdbx_description
1 polymer ?
#
loop_
_entity_poly.entity_id
_entity_poly.type
_entity_poly.pdbx_seq_one_letter_code
_entity_poly.pdbx_strand_id
1 'polypeptide(L)'
;MNAERTLIAGESLGDARYFLRRASDYANEREIFGGPIGRNQGVQFPLARLTQRRKLRNSWPARQQRCLIMVSPAVLRPTWLNCLW
;
A
#
# COMPACT_ATOMS: atom_id res chain seq x y z
N MET A 1 12.53 -4.76 -25.26
CA MET A 1 12.58 -4.28 -23.86
C MET A 1 11.15 -4.01 -23.38
N ASN A 2 10.51 -4.99 -22.72
CA ASN A 2 9.10 -4.94 -22.27
C ASN A 2 8.85 -5.94 -21.12
N ALA A 3 9.51 -7.10 -21.18
CA ALA A 3 9.36 -8.17 -20.19
C ALA A 3 9.94 -7.82 -18.81
N GLU A 4 11.11 -7.17 -18.75
CA GLU A 4 11.74 -6.75 -17.49
C GLU A 4 10.82 -5.87 -16.63
N ARG A 5 10.05 -4.95 -17.26
CA ARG A 5 9.12 -4.07 -16.54
C ARG A 5 7.93 -4.84 -15.97
N THR A 6 7.46 -5.84 -16.70
CA THR A 6 6.42 -6.76 -16.23
C THR A 6 6.92 -7.62 -15.08
N LEU A 7 8.18 -8.08 -15.13
CA LEU A 7 8.80 -8.84 -14.05
C LEU A 7 8.96 -8.00 -12.78
N ILE A 8 9.52 -6.80 -12.89
CA ILE A 8 9.71 -5.87 -11.75
C ILE A 8 8.35 -5.47 -11.15
N ALA A 9 7.32 -5.27 -11.98
CA ALA A 9 5.96 -5.00 -11.48
C ALA A 9 5.35 -6.18 -10.73
N GLY A 10 5.61 -7.41 -11.20
CA GLY A 10 5.18 -8.64 -10.53
C GLY A 10 5.84 -8.80 -9.16
N GLU A 11 7.15 -8.59 -9.09
CA GLU A 11 7.93 -8.59 -7.84
C GLU A 11 7.39 -7.56 -6.85
N SER A 12 7.23 -6.30 -7.29
CA SER A 12 6.71 -5.21 -6.45
C SER A 12 5.31 -5.49 -5.89
N LEU A 13 4.46 -6.22 -6.64
CA LEU A 13 3.13 -6.64 -6.18
C LEU A 13 3.20 -7.78 -5.16
N GLY A 14 4.16 -8.69 -5.33
CA GLY A 14 4.49 -9.73 -4.36
C GLY A 14 4.94 -9.13 -3.03
N ASP A 15 5.90 -8.21 -3.07
CA ASP A 15 6.43 -7.51 -1.91
C ASP A 15 5.33 -6.74 -1.16
N ALA A 16 4.50 -5.99 -1.89
CA ALA A 16 3.37 -5.28 -1.29
C ALA A 16 2.42 -6.22 -0.53
N ARG A 17 2.22 -7.45 -1.01
CA ARG A 17 1.39 -8.46 -0.31
C ARG A 17 2.08 -8.98 0.94
N TYR A 18 3.38 -9.23 0.87
CA TYR A 18 4.19 -9.69 2.00
C TYR A 18 4.21 -8.64 3.12
N PHE A 19 4.52 -7.38 2.81
CA PHE A 19 4.55 -6.30 3.79
C PHE A 19 3.20 -6.03 4.44
N LEU A 20 2.10 -6.06 3.66
CA LEU A 20 0.75 -5.90 4.23
C LEU A 20 0.41 -7.00 5.23
N ARG A 21 0.78 -8.25 4.94
CA ARG A 21 0.56 -9.37 5.84
C ARG A 21 1.38 -9.19 7.13
N ARG A 22 2.69 -8.95 6.99
CA ARG A 22 3.59 -8.74 8.14
C ARG A 22 3.14 -7.56 9.00
N ALA A 23 2.70 -6.46 8.40
CA ALA A 23 2.19 -5.30 9.14
C ALA A 23 0.88 -5.61 9.87
N SER A 24 -0.02 -6.39 9.26
CA SER A 24 -1.26 -6.84 9.92
C SER A 24 -0.99 -7.77 11.09
N ASP A 25 -0.09 -8.74 10.91
CA ASP A 25 0.31 -9.69 11.96
C ASP A 25 0.95 -8.92 13.12
N TYR A 26 1.87 -8.00 12.83
CA TYR A 26 2.50 -7.14 13.83
C TYR A 26 1.50 -6.25 14.58
N ALA A 27 0.50 -5.72 13.88
CA ALA A 27 -0.53 -4.90 14.50
C ALA A 27 -1.44 -5.68 15.47
N ASN A 28 -1.53 -7.01 15.28
CA ASN A 28 -2.28 -7.89 16.17
C ASN A 28 -1.43 -8.42 17.33
N GLU A 29 -0.14 -8.67 17.11
CA GLU A 29 0.79 -9.16 18.14
C GLU A 29 1.20 -8.06 19.13
N ARG A 30 1.30 -6.81 18.67
CA ARG A 30 1.74 -5.69 19.51
C ARG A 30 0.56 -5.15 20.33
N GLU A 31 0.65 -5.25 21.64
CA GLU A 31 -0.30 -4.66 22.58
C GLU A 31 0.28 -3.39 23.22
N ILE A 32 -0.45 -2.27 23.11
CA ILE A 32 -0.11 -1.00 23.74
C ILE A 32 -1.43 -0.33 24.17
N PHE A 33 -1.46 0.24 25.37
CA PHE A 33 -2.67 0.85 25.97
C PHE A 33 -3.79 -0.17 26.26
N GLY A 34 -3.45 -1.35 26.78
CA GLY A 34 -4.42 -2.33 27.26
C GLY A 34 -5.10 -3.17 26.17
N GLY A 35 -4.54 -3.20 24.95
CA GLY A 35 -4.99 -4.10 23.88
C GLY A 35 -4.16 -4.00 22.60
N PRO A 36 -4.50 -4.78 21.56
CA PRO A 36 -3.76 -4.81 20.31
C PRO A 36 -3.87 -3.49 19.54
N ILE A 37 -2.73 -2.99 19.03
CA ILE A 37 -2.65 -1.71 18.31
C ILE A 37 -3.49 -1.68 17.03
N GLY A 38 -3.83 -2.85 16.49
CA GLY A 38 -4.69 -3.01 15.32
C GLY A 38 -6.12 -2.50 15.53
N ARG A 39 -6.56 -2.22 16.77
CA ARG A 39 -7.86 -1.57 17.04
C ARG A 39 -7.80 -0.05 16.91
N ASN A 40 -6.62 0.53 16.88
CA ASN A 40 -6.45 1.97 16.78
C ASN A 40 -6.74 2.42 15.34
N GLN A 41 -7.69 3.36 15.19
CA GLN A 41 -8.07 3.92 13.88
C GLN A 41 -6.87 4.49 13.11
N GLY A 42 -5.90 5.06 13.83
CA GLY A 42 -4.65 5.57 13.27
C GLY A 42 -3.80 4.51 12.57
N VAL A 43 -3.98 3.22 12.90
CA VAL A 43 -3.28 2.08 12.27
C VAL A 43 -4.17 1.39 11.22
N GLN A 44 -5.47 1.28 11.48
CA GLN A 44 -6.41 0.62 10.56
C GLN A 44 -6.60 1.35 9.24
N PHE A 45 -6.80 2.68 9.26
CA PHE A 45 -7.08 3.44 8.03
C PHE A 45 -5.91 3.41 7.02
N PRO A 46 -4.64 3.55 7.44
CA PRO A 46 -3.51 3.37 6.53
C PRO A 46 -3.43 1.96 5.94
N LEU A 47 -3.62 0.90 6.74
CA LEU A 47 -3.58 -0.49 6.26
C LEU A 47 -4.71 -0.80 5.27
N ALA A 48 -5.91 -0.29 5.53
CA ALA A 48 -7.05 -0.42 4.61
C ALA A 48 -6.78 0.30 3.28
N ARG A 49 -6.21 1.51 3.31
CA ARG A 49 -5.87 2.29 2.10
C ARG A 49 -4.82 1.60 1.24
N LEU A 50 -3.79 1.04 1.85
CA LEU A 50 -2.73 0.30 1.14
C LEU A 50 -3.29 -0.98 0.51
N THR A 51 -4.14 -1.70 1.25
CA THR A 51 -4.82 -2.90 0.75
C THR A 51 -5.73 -2.58 -0.44
N GLN A 52 -6.50 -1.50 -0.36
CA GLN A 52 -7.36 -1.03 -1.45
C GLN A 52 -6.54 -0.66 -2.70
N ARG A 53 -5.45 0.09 -2.53
CA ARG A 53 -4.55 0.46 -3.63
C ARG A 53 -3.94 -0.76 -4.31
N ARG A 54 -3.54 -1.78 -3.54
CA ARG A 54 -3.07 -3.06 -4.10
C ARG A 54 -4.16 -3.75 -4.91
N LYS A 55 -5.39 -3.86 -4.37
CA LYS A 55 -6.53 -4.50 -5.04
C LYS A 55 -6.87 -3.81 -6.36
N LEU A 56 -6.94 -2.49 -6.36
CA LEU A 56 -7.20 -1.70 -7.57
C LEU A 56 -6.17 -2.02 -8.65
N ARG A 57 -4.89 -2.07 -8.30
CA ARG A 57 -3.81 -2.38 -9.25
C ARG A 57 -3.88 -3.81 -9.84
N ASN A 58 -4.41 -4.78 -9.08
CA ASN A 58 -4.66 -6.13 -9.58
C ASN A 58 -5.88 -6.23 -10.51
N SER A 59 -6.86 -5.34 -10.36
CA SER A 59 -8.08 -5.32 -11.18
C SER A 59 -7.94 -4.57 -12.51
N TRP A 60 -6.81 -3.88 -12.74
CA TRP A 60 -6.62 -3.12 -13.97
C TRP A 60 -6.30 -4.04 -15.16
N PRO A 61 -6.89 -3.77 -16.34
CA PRO A 61 -6.58 -4.53 -17.55
C PRO A 61 -5.10 -4.36 -17.92
N ALA A 62 -4.45 -5.45 -18.33
CA ALA A 62 -3.01 -5.52 -18.61
C ALA A 62 -2.50 -4.43 -19.60
N ARG A 63 -3.37 -3.87 -20.44
CA ARG A 63 -3.03 -2.74 -21.34
C ARG A 63 -2.75 -1.43 -20.60
N GLN A 64 -3.36 -1.19 -19.44
CA GLN A 64 -3.17 0.04 -18.66
C GLN A 64 -2.03 -0.06 -17.62
N GLN A 65 -1.62 -1.26 -17.22
CA GLN A 65 -0.43 -1.46 -16.38
C GLN A 65 0.87 -1.00 -17.07
N ARG A 66 0.86 -0.88 -18.40
CA ARG A 66 2.00 -0.39 -19.21
C ARG A 66 2.45 1.04 -18.87
N CYS A 67 1.55 1.89 -18.37
CA CYS A 67 1.81 3.34 -18.25
C CYS A 67 2.32 3.80 -16.88
N LEU A 68 2.24 2.99 -15.82
CA LEU A 68 2.47 3.49 -14.44
C LEU A 68 3.82 3.13 -13.80
N ILE A 69 4.70 2.40 -14.49
CA ILE A 69 6.08 2.16 -14.03
C ILE A 69 7.06 3.19 -14.63
N MET A 70 6.56 4.35 -15.07
CA MET A 70 7.40 5.52 -15.20
C MET A 70 6.98 6.49 -14.11
N VAL A 71 7.88 6.62 -13.13
CA VAL A 71 8.04 7.73 -12.19
C VAL A 71 7.01 8.85 -12.43
N SER A 72 5.99 8.90 -11.57
CA SER A 72 5.22 10.13 -11.40
C SER A 72 5.76 10.82 -10.16
N PRO A 73 6.56 11.91 -10.28
CA PRO A 73 6.98 12.70 -9.13
C PRO A 73 5.81 13.50 -8.52
N ALA A 74 4.60 13.41 -9.08
CA ALA A 74 3.47 14.27 -8.76
C ALA A 74 2.64 13.84 -7.53
N VAL A 75 2.96 12.72 -6.87
CA VAL A 75 2.24 12.25 -5.65
C VAL A 75 2.96 12.63 -4.35
N LEU A 76 4.08 13.36 -4.43
CA LEU A 76 4.71 14.02 -3.29
C LEU A 76 4.23 15.48 -3.19
N ARG A 77 2.93 15.70 -2.98
CA ARG A 77 2.44 16.97 -2.43
C ARG A 77 1.77 16.76 -1.06
N PRO A 78 2.11 17.58 -0.05
CA PRO A 78 1.80 17.33 1.34
C PRO A 78 0.39 17.80 1.68
N THR A 79 -0.59 16.89 1.68
CA THR A 79 -1.92 17.18 2.26
C THR A 79 -1.98 16.89 3.77
N TRP A 80 -0.83 16.87 4.45
CA TRP A 80 -0.73 16.62 5.89
C TRP A 80 -0.92 17.88 6.76
N LEU A 81 -1.15 19.06 6.17
CA LEU A 81 -1.25 20.33 6.91
C LEU A 81 -2.66 20.90 7.10
N ASN A 82 -3.73 20.21 6.69
CA ASN A 82 -5.12 20.72 6.82
C ASN A 82 -6.10 19.79 7.55
N CYS A 83 -5.61 18.90 8.42
CA CYS A 83 -6.49 18.13 9.33
C CYS A 83 -6.27 18.47 10.82
N LEU A 84 -5.64 19.61 11.10
CA LEU A 84 -5.65 20.27 12.41
C LEU A 84 -6.51 21.53 12.33
N TRP A 85 -7.78 21.34 11.96
CA TRP A 85 -8.97 22.12 12.31
C TRP A 85 -10.19 21.24 12.01
#